data_AF-K1RRP1-F1
#
_entry.id   AF-K1RRP1-F1
#
_cell.length_a   1.000
_cell.length_b   1.000
_cell.length_c   1.000
_cell.angle_alpha   90.00
_cell.angle_beta   90.00
_cell.angle_gamma   90.00
#
_symmetry.space_group_name_H-M   'P 1'
#
loop_
_entity.id
_entity.type
_entity.pdbx_description
1 polymer ?
#
loop_
_entity_poly.entity_id
_entity_poly.type
_entity_poly.pdbx_seq_one_letter_code
_entity_poly.pdbx_strand_id
1 'polypeptide(L)'
;MRIAYRTVFRKRVIPGEYKRCCPGWTKENPRDLACLAPICRHGCQNGGICVGPNQCECPPYYTGHQCEKVCPLCLPQLETMMNQVNTLQGRINMVEKEKEEMRGNFSVLERYYNDAMVQVEELKSYTTPPPTTTTEDPYEFDIISSLSDQISHLEEKIGSCEYN
;
A
#
# COMPACT_ATOMS: atom_id res chain seq x y z
N MET A 1 91.52 4.72 -5.83
CA MET A 1 90.16 4.29 -6.23
C MET A 1 89.91 2.89 -5.69
N ARG A 2 88.74 2.63 -5.08
CA ARG A 2 88.32 1.27 -4.68
C ARG A 2 87.17 0.86 -5.59
N ILE A 3 87.35 -0.25 -6.31
CA ILE A 3 86.31 -0.82 -7.16
C ILE A 3 85.46 -1.75 -6.28
N ALA A 4 84.16 -1.51 -6.24
CA ALA A 4 83.19 -2.39 -5.59
C ALA A 4 82.64 -3.38 -6.62
N TYR A 5 82.71 -4.67 -6.30
CA TYR A 5 82.08 -5.72 -7.10
C TYR A 5 80.78 -6.16 -6.42
N ARG A 6 79.77 -6.49 -7.24
CA ARG A 6 78.54 -7.14 -6.80
C ARG A 6 78.37 -8.43 -7.59
N THR A 7 78.17 -9.53 -6.89
CA THR A 7 77.90 -10.82 -7.53
C THR A 7 76.48 -10.82 -8.11
N VAL A 8 76.35 -11.16 -9.40
CA VAL A 8 75.05 -11.26 -10.08
C VAL A 8 74.81 -12.72 -10.44
N PHE A 9 73.80 -13.35 -9.84
CA PHE A 9 73.43 -14.72 -10.16
C PHE A 9 72.37 -14.71 -11.26
N ARG A 10 72.67 -15.34 -12.41
CA ARG A 10 71.66 -15.61 -13.43
C ARG A 10 70.89 -16.88 -13.01
N LYS A 11 69.67 -16.72 -12.48
CA LYS A 11 68.77 -17.86 -12.25
C LYS A 11 68.56 -18.57 -13.58
N ARG A 12 69.01 -19.82 -13.70
CA ARG A 12 68.58 -20.70 -14.79
C ARG A 12 67.13 -21.06 -14.50
N VAL A 13 66.23 -20.71 -15.42
CA VAL A 13 64.89 -21.28 -15.41
C VAL A 13 65.04 -22.75 -15.78
N ILE A 14 64.81 -23.65 -14.82
CA ILE A 14 64.89 -25.09 -15.06
C ILE A 14 63.64 -25.47 -15.88
N PRO A 15 63.79 -26.02 -17.10
CA PRO A 15 62.64 -26.52 -17.85
C PRO A 15 62.02 -27.69 -17.08
N GLY A 16 60.80 -27.52 -16.57
CA GLY A 16 60.12 -28.56 -15.78
C GLY A 16 59.69 -28.14 -14.37
N GLU A 17 59.90 -26.88 -13.97
CA GLU A 17 59.25 -26.34 -12.78
C GLU A 17 57.75 -26.17 -13.08
N TYR A 18 56.96 -27.23 -12.88
CA TYR A 18 55.50 -27.15 -12.92
C TYR A 18 55.08 -25.96 -12.06
N LYS A 19 54.49 -24.93 -12.68
CA LYS A 19 53.81 -23.86 -11.95
C LYS A 19 52.66 -24.51 -11.19
N ARG A 20 52.92 -24.91 -9.94
CA ARG A 20 51.89 -25.39 -9.03
C ARG A 20 50.99 -24.22 -8.69
N CYS A 21 49.70 -24.51 -8.58
CA CYS A 21 48.75 -23.53 -8.11
C CYS A 21 49.02 -23.18 -6.64
N CYS A 22 48.71 -21.94 -6.27
CA CYS A 22 48.72 -21.53 -4.87
C CYS A 22 47.72 -22.39 -4.05
N PRO A 23 47.93 -22.56 -2.73
CA PRO A 23 47.01 -23.31 -1.90
C PRO A 23 45.56 -22.83 -2.05
N GLY A 24 44.64 -23.76 -2.28
CA GLY A 24 43.22 -23.45 -2.45
C GLY A 24 42.82 -23.00 -3.86
N TRP A 25 43.75 -23.04 -4.82
CA TRP A 25 43.48 -22.78 -6.23
C TRP A 25 43.87 -23.96 -7.10
N THR A 26 43.16 -24.14 -8.19
CA THR A 26 43.42 -25.14 -9.22
C THR A 26 43.21 -24.53 -10.60
N LYS A 27 43.60 -25.29 -11.62
CA LYS A 27 43.21 -25.04 -13.00
C LYS A 27 41.79 -25.56 -13.23
N GLU A 28 41.01 -24.88 -14.06
CA GLU A 28 39.69 -25.38 -14.47
C GLU A 28 39.85 -26.58 -15.42
N ASN A 29 40.79 -26.47 -16.36
CA ASN A 29 41.22 -27.53 -17.26
C ASN A 29 42.71 -27.87 -17.08
N PRO A 30 43.12 -29.15 -17.21
CA PRO A 30 44.54 -29.53 -17.17
C PRO A 30 45.46 -28.74 -18.10
N ARG A 31 44.94 -28.26 -19.24
CA ARG A 31 45.68 -27.49 -20.25
C ARG A 31 45.83 -26.01 -19.90
N ASP A 32 45.09 -25.50 -18.93
CA ASP A 32 45.16 -24.09 -18.57
C ASP A 32 46.54 -23.74 -18.02
N LEU A 33 46.97 -22.52 -18.30
CA LEU A 33 48.23 -21.97 -17.78
C LEU A 33 48.02 -21.26 -16.43
N ALA A 34 46.78 -20.86 -16.13
CA ALA A 34 46.42 -20.06 -14.96
C ALA A 34 45.62 -20.90 -13.94
N CYS A 35 45.80 -20.57 -12.66
CA CYS A 35 45.13 -21.23 -11.53
C CYS A 35 44.03 -20.33 -10.99
N LEU A 36 42.94 -20.20 -11.73
CA LEU A 36 41.82 -19.29 -11.43
C LEU A 36 40.60 -19.99 -10.84
N ALA A 37 40.59 -21.33 -10.78
CA ALA A 37 39.49 -22.06 -10.18
C ALA A 37 39.73 -22.22 -8.67
N PRO A 38 38.87 -21.68 -7.80
CA PRO A 38 39.02 -21.85 -6.36
C PRO A 38 38.62 -23.27 -5.91
N ILE A 39 39.20 -23.73 -4.80
CA ILE A 39 38.92 -25.03 -4.21
C ILE A 39 38.12 -24.83 -2.92
N CYS A 40 36.92 -25.40 -2.87
CA CYS A 40 36.10 -25.52 -1.66
C CYS A 40 36.13 -26.98 -1.19
N ARG A 41 36.90 -27.29 -0.13
CA ARG A 41 37.18 -28.67 0.31
C ARG A 41 35.94 -29.47 0.68
N HIS A 42 34.94 -28.81 1.25
CA HIS A 42 33.68 -29.44 1.64
C HIS A 42 32.55 -29.18 0.61
N GLY A 43 32.87 -28.48 -0.49
CA GLY A 43 31.90 -28.06 -1.49
C GLY A 43 30.99 -26.93 -1.00
N CYS A 44 30.25 -26.36 -1.95
CA CYS A 44 29.14 -25.46 -1.67
C CYS A 44 27.84 -26.24 -1.92
N GLN A 45 26.90 -26.15 -0.99
CA GLN A 45 25.61 -26.84 -1.04
C GLN A 45 24.54 -25.95 -1.69
N ASN A 46 23.38 -26.53 -1.97
CA ASN A 46 22.18 -25.82 -2.42
C ASN A 46 22.40 -24.92 -3.65
N GLY A 47 23.33 -25.27 -4.54
CA GLY A 47 23.66 -24.49 -5.73
C GLY A 47 24.61 -23.32 -5.50
N GLY A 48 25.25 -23.23 -4.33
CA GLY A 48 26.32 -22.26 -4.07
C GLY A 48 27.53 -22.44 -5.00
N ILE A 49 28.22 -21.34 -5.26
CA ILE A 49 29.37 -21.28 -6.17
C ILE A 49 30.62 -21.02 -5.34
N CYS A 50 31.69 -21.78 -5.59
CA CYS A 50 32.99 -21.51 -4.96
C CYS A 50 33.61 -20.29 -5.65
N VAL A 51 33.72 -19.17 -4.93
CA VAL A 51 34.26 -17.89 -5.45
C VAL A 51 35.66 -17.58 -4.92
N GLY A 52 36.09 -18.30 -3.90
CA GLY A 52 37.43 -18.22 -3.32
C GLY A 52 37.79 -19.51 -2.57
N PRO A 53 39.06 -19.67 -2.14
CA PRO A 53 39.48 -20.83 -1.36
C PRO A 53 38.59 -21.06 -0.13
N ASN A 54 37.82 -22.16 -0.14
CA ASN A 54 36.80 -22.47 0.86
C ASN A 54 35.76 -21.35 1.09
N GLN A 55 35.49 -20.51 0.09
CA GLN A 55 34.51 -19.44 0.19
C GLN A 55 33.40 -19.66 -0.82
N CYS A 56 32.19 -19.85 -0.31
CA CYS A 56 30.99 -20.04 -1.10
C CYS A 56 30.21 -18.74 -1.23
N GLU A 57 29.80 -18.41 -2.45
CA GLU A 57 28.72 -17.48 -2.72
C GLU A 57 27.40 -18.24 -2.72
N CYS A 58 26.48 -17.85 -1.85
CA CYS A 58 25.22 -18.56 -1.67
C CYS A 58 24.11 -17.95 -2.54
N PRO A 59 23.28 -18.78 -3.16
CA PRO A 59 22.11 -18.30 -3.86
C PRO A 59 21.12 -17.68 -2.86
N PRO A 60 20.11 -16.92 -3.35
CA PRO A 60 19.03 -16.44 -2.51
C PRO A 60 18.44 -17.56 -1.65
N TYR A 61 17.89 -17.22 -0.49
CA TYR A 61 17.34 -18.16 0.48
C TYR A 61 18.35 -19.07 1.22
N TYR A 62 19.67 -18.94 1.01
CA TYR A 62 20.67 -19.77 1.69
C TYR A 62 21.80 -18.96 2.34
N THR A 63 22.39 -19.51 3.40
CA THR A 63 23.49 -18.91 4.16
C THR A 63 24.34 -19.99 4.84
N GLY A 64 25.38 -19.58 5.56
CA GLY A 64 26.40 -20.47 6.11
C GLY A 64 27.63 -20.56 5.21
N HIS A 65 28.69 -21.17 5.74
CA HIS A 65 29.99 -21.23 5.06
C HIS A 65 29.93 -22.07 3.78
N GLN A 66 29.03 -23.05 3.71
CA GLN A 66 28.81 -23.92 2.57
C GLN A 66 27.40 -23.74 2.00
N CYS A 67 26.69 -22.66 2.33
CA CYS A 67 25.29 -22.46 1.94
C CYS A 67 24.35 -23.56 2.46
N GLU A 68 24.70 -24.18 3.59
CA GLU A 68 23.98 -25.32 4.17
C GLU A 68 22.72 -24.93 4.94
N LYS A 69 22.57 -23.65 5.29
CA LYS A 69 21.44 -23.14 6.08
C LYS A 69 20.43 -22.45 5.19
N VAL A 70 19.15 -22.77 5.35
CA VAL A 70 18.06 -22.03 4.72
C VAL A 70 17.83 -20.72 5.48
N CYS A 71 17.74 -19.61 4.75
CA CYS A 71 17.46 -18.28 5.27
C CYS A 71 16.24 -17.67 4.53
N PRO A 72 15.02 -17.86 5.05
CA PRO A 72 13.81 -17.30 4.45
C PRO A 72 13.76 -15.77 4.46
N LEU A 73 14.56 -15.13 5.31
CA LEU A 73 14.63 -13.67 5.46
C LEU A 73 15.69 -13.02 4.58
N CYS A 74 16.58 -13.79 3.95
CA CYS A 74 17.63 -13.29 3.05
C CYS A 74 17.10 -12.93 1.64
N LEU A 75 15.84 -12.50 1.65
CA LEU A 75 14.90 -12.02 0.64
C LEU A 75 15.25 -10.75 -0.11
N PRO A 76 15.70 -10.75 -1.38
CA PRO A 76 15.62 -9.52 -2.17
C PRO A 76 14.17 -9.00 -2.22
N GLN A 77 13.20 -9.92 -2.31
CA GLN A 77 11.78 -9.60 -2.29
C GLN A 77 11.30 -9.08 -0.93
N LEU A 78 11.87 -9.56 0.19
CA LEU A 78 11.44 -9.14 1.52
C LEU A 78 11.72 -7.65 1.75
N GLU A 79 12.86 -7.15 1.30
CA GLU A 79 13.20 -5.72 1.36
C GLU A 79 12.19 -4.88 0.56
N THR A 80 11.84 -5.32 -0.65
CA THR A 80 10.83 -4.62 -1.46
C THR A 80 9.44 -4.62 -0.81
N MET A 81 9.05 -5.74 -0.18
CA MET A 81 7.78 -5.85 0.54
C MET A 81 7.76 -4.95 1.77
N MET A 82 8.86 -4.87 2.53
CA MET A 82 8.96 -3.97 3.68
C MET A 82 8.83 -2.51 3.26
N ASN A 83 9.42 -2.11 2.14
CA ASN A 83 9.26 -0.75 1.59
C ASN A 83 7.81 -0.46 1.18
N GLN A 84 7.12 -1.43 0.59
CA GLN A 84 5.69 -1.31 0.28
C GLN A 84 4.85 -1.16 1.55
N VAL A 85 5.12 -1.95 2.60
CA VAL A 85 4.43 -1.84 3.88
C VAL A 85 4.62 -0.45 4.48
N ASN A 86 5.84 0.08 4.48
CA ASN A 86 6.13 1.44 4.98
C ASN A 86 5.38 2.51 4.17
N THR A 87 5.33 2.36 2.85
CA THR A 87 4.60 3.28 1.97
C THR A 87 3.09 3.23 2.24
N LEU A 88 2.52 2.03 2.39
CA LEU A 88 1.11 1.85 2.72
C LEU A 88 0.79 2.42 4.10
N GLN A 89 1.65 2.21 5.08
CA GLN A 89 1.48 2.77 6.42
C GLN A 89 1.45 4.31 6.37
N GLY A 90 2.32 4.94 5.57
CA GLY A 90 2.28 6.39 5.36
C GLY A 90 0.95 6.86 4.78
N ARG A 91 0.41 6.14 3.79
CA ARG A 91 -0.91 6.44 3.19
C ARG A 91 -2.05 6.26 4.19
N ILE A 92 -2.02 5.19 5.00
CA ILE A 92 -3.01 4.93 6.06
C ILE A 92 -3.02 6.09 7.05
N ASN A 93 -1.85 6.51 7.54
CA ASN A 93 -1.73 7.60 8.50
C ASN A 93 -2.30 8.92 7.95
N MET A 94 -2.11 9.19 6.65
CA MET A 94 -2.69 10.37 5.98
C MET A 94 -4.23 10.29 5.94
N VAL A 95 -4.78 9.14 5.54
CA VAL A 95 -6.24 8.93 5.46
C VAL A 95 -6.88 9.00 6.85
N GLU A 96 -6.23 8.44 7.87
CA GLU A 96 -6.71 8.52 9.25
C GLU A 96 -6.72 9.98 9.75
N LYS A 97 -5.72 10.77 9.37
CA LYS A 97 -5.68 12.20 9.70
C LYS A 97 -6.82 12.97 9.03
N GLU A 98 -7.00 12.81 7.72
CA GLU A 98 -8.08 13.45 6.97
C GLU A 98 -9.47 13.03 7.49
N LYS A 99 -9.61 11.77 7.90
CA LYS A 99 -10.82 11.26 8.55
C LYS A 99 -11.13 12.03 9.83
N GLU A 100 -10.16 12.25 10.71
CA GLU A 100 -10.39 12.98 11.96
C GLU A 100 -10.65 14.47 11.71
N GLU A 101 -10.00 15.08 10.71
CA GLU A 101 -10.29 16.46 10.29
C GLU A 101 -11.72 16.60 9.78
N MET A 102 -12.16 15.69 8.90
CA MET A 102 -13.55 15.65 8.42
C MET A 102 -14.54 15.39 9.55
N ARG A 103 -14.22 14.51 10.49
CA ARG A 103 -15.05 14.26 11.68
C ARG A 103 -15.22 15.53 12.51
N GLY A 104 -14.14 16.31 12.68
CA GLY A 104 -14.18 17.61 13.31
C GLY A 104 -15.09 18.58 12.57
N ASN A 105 -14.93 18.71 11.26
CA ASN A 105 -15.77 19.59 10.43
C ASN A 105 -17.25 19.20 10.50
N PHE A 106 -17.55 17.91 10.46
CA PHE A 106 -18.92 17.40 10.57
C PHE A 106 -19.55 17.74 11.93
N SER A 107 -18.79 17.59 13.03
CA SER A 107 -19.30 17.94 14.37
C SER A 107 -19.67 19.43 14.51
N VAL A 108 -18.93 20.32 13.83
CA VAL A 108 -19.23 21.74 13.80
C VAL A 108 -20.51 22.01 12.99
N LEU A 109 -20.64 21.38 11.83
CA LEU A 109 -21.83 21.52 10.99
C LEU A 109 -23.09 21.02 11.70
N GLU A 110 -22.99 19.88 12.39
CA GLU A 110 -24.08 19.32 13.18
C GLU A 110 -24.55 20.29 14.27
N ARG A 111 -23.61 20.96 14.95
CA ARG A 111 -23.96 22.01 15.91
C ARG A 111 -24.70 23.18 15.24
N TYR A 112 -24.21 23.70 14.12
CA TYR A 112 -24.89 24.78 13.41
C TYR A 112 -26.29 24.40 12.95
N TYR A 113 -26.46 23.17 12.44
CA TYR A 113 -27.76 22.65 12.06
C TYR A 113 -28.71 22.61 13.26
N ASN A 114 -28.28 22.07 14.39
CA ASN A 114 -29.09 22.02 15.61
C ASN A 114 -29.46 23.42 16.11
N ASP A 115 -28.52 24.37 16.14
CA ASP A 115 -28.76 25.76 16.54
C ASP A 115 -29.80 26.43 15.62
N ALA A 116 -29.69 26.25 14.30
CA ALA A 116 -30.64 26.78 13.33
C ALA A 116 -32.03 26.16 13.48
N MET A 117 -32.11 24.87 13.79
CA MET A 117 -33.39 24.19 14.04
C MET A 117 -34.11 24.74 15.28
N VAL A 118 -33.38 25.08 16.34
CA VAL A 118 -33.95 25.77 17.51
C VAL A 118 -34.53 27.13 17.10
N GLN A 119 -33.81 27.92 16.31
CA GLN A 119 -34.29 29.22 15.83
C GLN A 119 -35.54 29.09 14.95
N VAL A 120 -35.59 28.07 14.09
CA VAL A 120 -36.78 27.79 13.27
C VAL A 120 -37.98 27.42 14.16
N GLU A 121 -37.77 26.65 15.22
CA GLU A 121 -38.83 26.29 16.15
C GLU A 121 -39.34 27.49 16.95
N GLU A 122 -38.44 28.37 17.37
CA GLU A 122 -38.80 29.66 17.97
C GLU A 122 -39.64 30.50 17.01
N LEU A 123 -39.25 30.63 15.74
CA LEU A 123 -40.01 31.37 14.73
C LEU A 123 -41.41 30.80 14.49
N LYS A 124 -41.57 29.46 14.51
CA LYS A 124 -42.89 28.82 14.40
C LYS A 124 -43.83 29.23 15.53
N SER A 125 -43.31 29.41 16.75
CA SER A 125 -44.10 29.84 17.91
C SER A 125 -44.69 31.24 17.77
N TYR A 126 -44.08 32.11 16.96
CA TYR A 126 -44.59 33.47 16.69
C TYR A 126 -45.57 33.50 15.50
N THR A 127 -45.59 32.47 14.65
CA THR A 127 -46.52 32.34 13.52
C THR A 127 -47.79 31.56 13.85
N THR A 128 -47.85 30.86 14.98
CA THR A 128 -49.15 30.44 15.51
C THR A 128 -49.90 31.70 15.95
N PRO A 129 -51.07 32.02 15.36
CA PRO A 129 -51.85 33.16 15.85
C PRO A 129 -52.10 32.98 17.35
N PRO A 130 -52.18 34.07 18.15
CA PRO A 130 -52.64 33.95 19.54
C PRO A 130 -53.96 33.18 19.53
N PRO A 131 -54.33 32.43 20.59
CA PRO A 131 -55.64 31.81 20.65
C PRO A 131 -56.70 32.91 20.59
N THR A 132 -57.11 33.27 19.38
CA THR A 132 -58.30 34.04 19.13
C THR A 132 -59.40 33.14 19.65
N THR A 133 -60.06 33.57 20.72
CA THR A 133 -61.41 33.15 21.06
C THR A 133 -62.31 33.46 19.87
N THR A 134 -62.21 32.64 18.84
CA THR A 134 -63.17 32.54 17.76
C THR A 134 -64.03 31.38 18.19
N THR A 135 -65.24 31.71 18.64
CA THR A 135 -66.34 30.75 18.76
C THR A 135 -66.32 29.83 17.55
N GLU A 136 -66.13 28.53 17.78
CA GLU A 136 -66.24 27.49 16.76
C GLU A 136 -67.60 27.62 16.10
N ASP A 137 -67.66 28.21 14.90
CA ASP A 137 -68.85 28.15 14.05
C ASP A 137 -68.64 26.98 13.08
N PRO A 138 -69.39 25.87 13.20
CA PRO A 138 -69.05 24.58 12.57
C PRO A 138 -69.11 24.48 11.04
N TYR A 139 -69.36 25.58 10.31
CA TYR A 139 -69.80 25.51 8.91
C TYR A 139 -68.77 25.91 7.84
N GLU A 140 -67.49 26.14 8.18
CA GLU A 140 -66.53 26.72 7.21
C GLU A 140 -65.61 25.72 6.49
N PHE A 141 -65.60 24.43 6.85
CA PHE A 141 -64.86 23.39 6.12
C PHE A 141 -65.71 22.59 5.10
N ASP A 142 -67.04 22.77 5.08
CA ASP A 142 -67.96 22.00 4.22
C ASP A 142 -68.05 22.51 2.78
N ILE A 143 -67.59 23.73 2.50
CA ILE A 143 -67.76 24.37 1.19
C ILE A 143 -66.90 23.69 0.13
N ILE A 144 -65.64 23.34 0.43
CA ILE A 144 -64.73 22.70 -0.53
C ILE A 144 -65.21 21.28 -0.87
N SER A 145 -65.70 20.53 0.14
CA SER A 145 -66.26 19.20 -0.07
C SER A 145 -67.54 19.25 -0.91
N SER A 146 -68.46 20.16 -0.58
CA SER A 146 -69.73 20.30 -1.30
C SER A 146 -69.53 20.73 -2.76
N LEU A 147 -68.58 21.63 -3.02
CA LEU A 147 -68.26 22.05 -4.38
C LEU A 147 -67.62 20.92 -5.21
N SER A 148 -66.81 20.07 -4.58
CA SER A 148 -66.23 18.89 -5.24
C SER A 148 -67.31 17.89 -5.69
N ASP A 149 -68.33 17.67 -4.86
CA ASP A 149 -69.45 16.80 -5.21
C ASP A 149 -70.31 17.38 -6.34
N GLN A 150 -70.53 18.70 -6.33
CA GLN A 150 -71.28 19.40 -7.38
C GLN A 150 -70.57 19.36 -8.73
N ILE A 151 -69.24 19.51 -8.76
CA ILE A 151 -68.44 19.40 -9.98
C ILE A 151 -68.55 17.98 -10.56
N SER A 152 -68.45 16.96 -9.71
CA SER A 152 -68.56 15.56 -10.14
C SER A 152 -69.90 15.25 -10.82
N HIS A 153 -71.00 15.77 -10.27
CA HIS A 153 -72.33 15.60 -10.87
C HIS A 153 -72.53 16.37 -12.18
N LEU A 154 -71.87 17.52 -12.33
CA LEU A 154 -71.89 18.29 -13.57
C LEU A 154 -71.09 17.60 -14.67
N GLU A 155 -69.94 17.01 -14.35
CA GLU A 155 -69.13 16.22 -15.29
C GLU A 155 -69.90 15.01 -15.81
N GLU A 156 -70.63 14.30 -14.95
CA GLU A 156 -71.48 13.17 -15.34
C GLU A 156 -72.61 13.61 -16.28
N LYS A 157 -73.28 14.74 -15.98
CA LYS A 157 -74.32 15.29 -16.85
C LYS A 157 -73.78 15.75 -18.20
N ILE A 158 -72.63 16.43 -18.22
CA ILE A 158 -71.98 16.88 -19.46
C ILE A 158 -71.60 15.67 -20.32
N GLY A 159 -71.05 14.60 -19.73
CA GLY A 159 -70.74 13.36 -20.44
C GLY A 159 -71.98 12.68 -21.04
N SER A 160 -73.15 12.79 -20.39
CA SER A 160 -74.42 12.28 -20.92
C SER A 160 -75.01 13.14 -22.06
N CYS A 161 -74.63 14.41 -22.15
CA CYS A 161 -75.03 15.31 -23.22
C CYS A 161 -74.20 15.13 -24.50
N GLU A 162 -73.00 14.52 -24.41
CA GLU A 162 -72.18 14.22 -25.59
C GLU A 162 -72.63 12.97 -26.37
N TYR A 163 -73.65 12.25 -25.89
CA TYR A 163 -74.17 11.03 -26.54
C TYR A 163 -75.61 11.15 -27.08
N ASN A 164 -76.14 12.37 -27.29
CA ASN A 164 -77.38 12.62 -28.04
C ASN A 164 -77.23 13.74 -29.06
#